data_AF-A0A9K3Q7I1-F1
#
_entry.id   AF-A0A9K3Q7I1-F1
#
_cell.length_a   1.000
_cell.length_b   1.000
_cell.length_c   1.000
_cell.angle_alpha   90.00
_cell.angle_beta   90.00
_cell.angle_gamma   90.00
#
_symmetry.space_group_name_H-M   'P 1'
#
loop_
_entity.id
_entity.type
_entity.pdbx_description
1 polymer ?
#
loop_
_entity_poly.entity_id
_entity_poly.type
_entity_poly.pdbx_seq_one_letter_code
_entity_poly.pdbx_strand_id
1 'polypeptide(L)'
;MNNITRSLGVTIVVASLLGLLSLQQIAGLLSDVPQKNNVLMRLHSVKLHGSKGFGVASADGNKKGKGKKKSSKSKLVDSLEDRPAKPKSINRPYVKSEQDALIESLSAKSSQTCIGQVVVQAQQEQGQIDTFWELMPALIHSRFPTVRDESLQRVAGMVKHALSRTPQDLLDDDIKQDPWRPHDEIHAYMPGLGPTQPFWDPTQLPICQELSDNFETIRSEYLALLQDKQYRFQSVTSMNYDSGWKTLVLFYNGHRIPGFPYHLCPKTTQLMEKLPLAGRIAGFNRQAPSSGIPLHSDGNNMWLTLQMGIQVPEGERAWIRVGPETRRWKEGECILYDTTYEHETLNEHEEQERVVLHIDFFNNLRMTPVEIEAMRYIYSLREEFMKAEGVSKVGKQIL
;
A
#
# COMPACT_ATOMS: atom_id res chain seq x y z
N MET A 1 19.41 -1.33 -23.60
CA MET A 1 19.81 -0.55 -22.40
C MET A 1 18.69 -0.44 -21.34
N ASN A 2 17.43 -0.80 -21.63
CA ASN A 2 16.35 -0.81 -20.62
C ASN A 2 16.36 -2.00 -19.64
N ASN A 3 17.10 -3.08 -19.93
CA ASN A 3 17.18 -4.26 -19.05
C ASN A 3 18.19 -4.09 -17.89
N ILE A 4 19.17 -3.20 -18.03
CA ILE A 4 20.24 -3.03 -17.04
C ILE A 4 19.79 -2.15 -15.87
N THR A 5 18.96 -1.13 -16.13
CA THR A 5 18.38 -0.26 -15.09
C THR A 5 17.27 -0.94 -14.29
N ARG A 6 16.49 -1.85 -14.89
CA ARG A 6 15.51 -2.69 -14.16
C ARG A 6 16.20 -3.74 -13.28
N SER A 7 17.26 -4.38 -13.78
CA SER A 7 18.06 -5.34 -13.01
C SER A 7 18.73 -4.71 -11.77
N LEU A 8 19.25 -3.48 -11.86
CA LEU A 8 19.88 -2.83 -10.70
C LEU A 8 18.88 -2.46 -9.59
N GLY A 9 17.68 -1.98 -9.94
CA GLY A 9 16.64 -1.64 -8.95
C GLY A 9 16.17 -2.88 -8.17
N VAL A 10 16.02 -4.01 -8.88
CA VAL A 10 15.65 -5.31 -8.30
C VAL A 10 16.73 -5.85 -7.36
N THR A 11 18.01 -5.79 -7.75
CA THR A 11 19.12 -6.24 -6.90
C THR A 11 19.26 -5.39 -5.63
N ILE A 12 19.01 -4.06 -5.71
CA ILE A 12 19.11 -3.16 -4.56
C ILE A 12 17.95 -3.39 -3.57
N VAL A 13 16.73 -3.59 -4.05
CA VAL A 13 15.56 -3.91 -3.20
C VAL A 13 15.71 -5.28 -2.56
N VAL A 14 16.13 -6.30 -3.32
CA VAL A 14 16.39 -7.66 -2.78
C VAL A 14 17.54 -7.66 -1.76
N ALA A 15 18.62 -6.92 -2.01
CA ALA A 15 19.74 -6.83 -1.06
C ALA A 15 19.40 -6.03 0.22
N SER A 16 18.54 -5.01 0.11
CA SER A 16 18.03 -4.25 1.25
C SER A 16 17.05 -5.09 2.10
N LEU A 17 16.17 -5.85 1.46
CA LEU A 17 15.15 -6.70 2.12
C LEU A 17 15.72 -7.96 2.78
N LEU A 18 16.84 -8.48 2.26
CA LEU A 18 17.57 -9.62 2.85
C LEU A 18 18.56 -9.20 3.96
N GLY A 19 18.62 -7.92 4.32
CA GLY A 19 19.48 -7.42 5.42
C GLY A 19 20.98 -7.37 5.09
N LEU A 20 21.36 -7.33 3.81
CA LEU A 20 22.75 -7.45 3.36
C LEU A 20 23.46 -6.09 3.13
N LEU A 21 22.77 -4.95 3.28
CA LEU A 21 23.35 -3.59 3.17
C LEU A 21 22.77 -2.59 4.18
N SER A 22 23.60 -1.65 4.66
CA SER A 22 23.17 -0.51 5.48
C SER A 22 22.63 0.64 4.61
N LEU A 23 21.70 1.45 5.14
CA LEU A 23 21.08 2.62 4.46
C LEU A 23 22.12 3.59 3.85
N GLN A 24 23.31 3.74 4.45
CA GLN A 24 24.39 4.57 3.92
C GLN A 24 25.05 4.01 2.65
N GLN A 25 25.09 2.68 2.49
CA GLN A 25 25.64 2.02 1.31
C GLN A 25 24.69 2.12 0.11
N ILE A 26 23.38 2.19 0.37
CA ILE A 26 22.33 2.37 -0.64
C ILE A 26 22.40 3.78 -1.28
N ALA A 27 22.66 4.81 -0.47
CA ALA A 27 22.75 6.20 -0.94
C ALA A 27 23.93 6.44 -1.90
N GLY A 28 25.07 5.75 -1.70
CA GLY A 28 26.25 5.88 -2.56
C GLY A 28 26.14 5.20 -3.92
N LEU A 29 25.27 4.20 -4.06
CA LEU A 29 25.04 3.48 -5.33
C LEU A 29 24.09 4.24 -6.27
N LEU A 30 23.23 5.11 -5.73
CA LEU A 30 22.26 5.90 -6.50
C LEU A 30 22.83 7.22 -7.03
N SER A 31 23.97 7.71 -6.50
CA SER A 31 24.63 8.94 -6.96
C SER A 31 25.37 8.81 -8.31
N ASP A 32 25.60 7.59 -8.80
CA ASP A 32 26.31 7.33 -10.06
C ASP A 32 25.37 7.09 -11.27
N VAL A 33 24.05 7.27 -11.10
CA VAL A 33 23.10 7.28 -12.22
C VAL A 33 23.09 8.67 -12.87
N PRO A 34 23.41 8.82 -14.17
CA PRO A 34 23.47 10.14 -14.79
C PRO A 34 22.10 10.82 -14.80
N GLN A 35 21.95 11.88 -13.99
CA GLN A 35 20.80 12.79 -14.08
C GLN A 35 20.88 13.58 -15.39
N LYS A 36 19.91 13.41 -16.30
CA LYS A 36 19.72 14.34 -17.41
C LYS A 36 19.03 15.60 -16.89
N ASN A 37 19.77 16.71 -16.91
CA ASN A 37 19.28 18.05 -16.58
C ASN A 37 18.31 18.62 -17.63
N ASN A 38 17.19 19.13 -17.13
CA ASN A 38 16.38 20.30 -17.50
C ASN A 38 16.41 20.88 -18.92
N VAL A 39 15.21 21.02 -19.49
CA VAL A 39 14.82 22.20 -20.29
C VAL A 39 13.54 22.79 -19.68
N LEU A 40 13.67 24.06 -19.27
CA LEU A 40 12.64 24.95 -18.76
C LEU A 40 11.89 25.57 -19.96
N MET A 41 10.55 25.64 -19.97
CA MET A 41 9.78 26.62 -20.76
C MET A 41 8.38 26.83 -20.17
N ARG A 42 7.89 28.06 -20.37
CA ARG A 42 6.91 28.81 -19.59
C ARG A 42 5.44 28.44 -19.82
N LEU A 43 4.65 28.83 -18.82
CA LEU A 43 3.19 28.97 -18.79
C LEU A 43 2.58 29.55 -20.08
N HIS A 44 1.49 28.93 -20.56
CA HIS A 44 0.30 29.66 -20.99
C HIS A 44 -0.96 28.78 -20.82
N SER A 45 -2.02 29.45 -20.37
CA SER A 45 -3.40 29.02 -20.18
C SER A 45 -4.09 28.55 -21.47
N VAL A 46 -5.01 27.57 -21.37
CA VAL A 46 -6.45 27.62 -21.75
C VAL A 46 -7.00 26.21 -22.08
N LYS A 47 -8.14 25.93 -21.42
CA LYS A 47 -9.31 25.07 -21.70
C LYS A 47 -9.32 24.03 -22.85
N LEU A 48 -9.82 22.84 -22.45
CA LEU A 48 -10.93 22.03 -22.99
C LEU A 48 -10.80 21.23 -24.30
N HIS A 49 -11.30 19.99 -24.18
CA HIS A 49 -11.78 19.02 -25.17
C HIS A 49 -10.77 18.26 -26.04
N GLY A 50 -10.71 16.95 -25.73
CA GLY A 50 -10.99 15.85 -26.66
C GLY A 50 -10.07 15.66 -27.86
N SER A 51 -9.37 14.53 -27.90
CA SER A 51 -8.95 13.97 -29.19
C SER A 51 -8.81 12.45 -29.18
N LYS A 52 -9.54 11.86 -30.13
CA LYS A 52 -9.27 10.56 -30.75
C LYS A 52 -7.94 10.62 -31.50
N GLY A 53 -7.23 9.49 -31.50
CA GLY A 53 -6.81 8.77 -32.71
C GLY A 53 -5.77 9.39 -33.68
N PHE A 54 -4.62 8.69 -33.75
CA PHE A 54 -3.85 8.26 -34.93
C PHE A 54 -3.17 9.27 -35.90
N GLY A 55 -1.96 8.90 -36.31
CA GLY A 55 -1.45 9.10 -37.69
C GLY A 55 -0.33 10.15 -37.85
N VAL A 56 0.95 9.77 -37.81
CA VAL A 56 1.84 9.47 -38.98
C VAL A 56 2.16 10.67 -39.89
N ALA A 57 3.45 11.06 -39.94
CA ALA A 57 4.30 11.25 -41.13
C ALA A 57 5.65 11.84 -40.65
N SER A 58 6.82 11.20 -40.88
CA SER A 58 7.67 11.26 -42.09
C SER A 58 8.10 12.69 -42.46
N ALA A 59 9.34 13.01 -42.85
CA ALA A 59 10.55 12.26 -43.18
C ALA A 59 11.73 13.24 -43.28
N ASP A 60 12.95 12.69 -43.39
CA ASP A 60 14.15 13.24 -44.04
C ASP A 60 14.83 14.50 -43.44
N GLY A 61 16.15 14.55 -43.18
CA GLY A 61 17.26 13.72 -43.62
C GLY A 61 18.08 14.38 -44.73
N ASN A 62 19.06 15.24 -44.43
CA ASN A 62 20.36 15.22 -45.14
C ASN A 62 21.51 16.06 -44.52
N LYS A 63 22.57 15.32 -44.17
CA LYS A 63 24.03 15.49 -44.39
C LYS A 63 24.72 16.87 -44.53
N LYS A 64 25.76 16.98 -43.66
CA LYS A 64 27.22 17.18 -43.88
C LYS A 64 27.77 18.54 -44.38
N GLY A 65 28.79 19.01 -43.65
CA GLY A 65 29.91 19.81 -44.16
C GLY A 65 31.05 19.94 -43.15
N LYS A 66 32.26 19.45 -43.48
CA LYS A 66 33.52 19.52 -42.70
C LYS A 66 34.35 20.75 -43.09
N GLY A 67 35.15 21.29 -42.17
CA GLY A 67 36.27 22.20 -42.48
C GLY A 67 37.24 22.41 -41.29
N LYS A 68 38.55 22.22 -41.51
CA LYS A 68 39.69 22.20 -40.55
C LYS A 68 40.48 23.53 -40.55
N LYS A 69 41.21 23.83 -39.44
CA LYS A 69 42.63 24.31 -39.32
C LYS A 69 42.95 24.60 -37.82
N LYS A 70 43.90 23.93 -37.11
CA LYS A 70 45.38 24.16 -36.95
C LYS A 70 45.74 25.62 -36.57
N SER A 71 46.62 26.01 -35.63
CA SER A 71 47.57 25.37 -34.68
C SER A 71 48.21 26.49 -33.81
N SER A 72 48.72 26.21 -32.60
CA SER A 72 50.14 26.49 -32.22
C SER A 72 50.41 26.08 -30.76
N LYS A 73 51.64 25.59 -30.53
CA LYS A 73 52.23 25.24 -29.23
C LYS A 73 53.18 26.37 -28.84
N SER A 74 53.24 26.74 -27.56
CA SER A 74 54.50 27.04 -26.89
C SER A 74 54.57 26.26 -25.58
N LYS A 75 55.78 25.82 -25.22
CA LYS A 75 56.17 25.00 -24.07
C LYS A 75 57.13 25.82 -23.20
N LEU A 76 57.34 25.30 -21.97
CA LEU A 76 58.44 25.51 -21.01
C LEU A 76 58.24 26.62 -19.95
N VAL A 77 58.51 26.45 -18.65
CA VAL A 77 58.91 25.30 -17.80
C VAL A 77 58.78 25.70 -16.30
N ASP A 78 58.48 24.70 -15.45
CA ASP A 78 58.73 24.46 -14.00
C ASP A 78 58.60 25.53 -12.89
N SER A 79 57.82 25.17 -11.86
CA SER A 79 58.35 24.84 -10.51
C SER A 79 57.28 24.04 -9.72
N LEU A 80 57.48 22.75 -9.49
CA LEU A 80 57.89 22.16 -8.20
C LEU A 80 56.98 22.49 -7.00
N GLU A 81 55.94 21.68 -6.80
CA GLU A 81 55.46 21.35 -5.46
C GLU A 81 55.08 19.85 -5.42
N ASP A 82 55.86 19.09 -4.65
CA ASP A 82 55.60 17.71 -4.25
C ASP A 82 54.22 17.60 -3.59
N ARG A 83 53.33 16.78 -4.18
CA ARG A 83 52.14 16.28 -3.47
C ARG A 83 52.20 14.75 -3.43
N PRO A 84 52.06 14.13 -2.24
CA PRO A 84 52.08 12.68 -2.13
C PRO A 84 50.90 12.08 -2.90
N ALA A 85 51.19 11.03 -3.67
CA ALA A 85 50.20 10.30 -4.45
C ALA A 85 49.09 9.76 -3.54
N LYS A 86 47.83 10.06 -3.88
CA LYS A 86 46.65 9.43 -3.26
C LYS A 86 46.78 7.90 -3.37
N PRO A 87 46.45 7.13 -2.31
CA PRO A 87 46.47 5.67 -2.40
C PRO A 87 45.51 5.24 -3.51
N LYS A 88 46.01 4.44 -4.47
CA LYS A 88 45.19 3.82 -5.51
C LYS A 88 44.07 3.05 -4.82
N SER A 89 42.82 3.42 -5.09
CA SER A 89 41.69 2.61 -4.64
C SER A 89 41.85 1.22 -5.25
N ILE A 90 41.96 0.22 -4.38
CA ILE A 90 41.88 -1.17 -4.79
C ILE A 90 40.44 -1.34 -5.26
N ASN A 91 40.25 -1.37 -6.58
CA ASN A 91 39.00 -1.69 -7.20
C ASN A 91 38.72 -3.18 -6.90
N ARG A 92 38.02 -3.47 -5.80
CA ARG A 92 37.48 -4.80 -5.58
C ARG A 92 36.39 -5.00 -6.64
N PRO A 93 36.52 -5.97 -7.55
CA PRO A 93 35.48 -6.23 -8.52
C PRO A 93 34.18 -6.59 -7.79
N TYR A 94 33.10 -5.93 -8.19
CA TYR A 94 31.74 -6.21 -7.75
C TYR A 94 31.43 -7.70 -7.99
N VAL A 95 31.23 -8.48 -6.92
CA VAL A 95 31.02 -9.93 -6.98
C VAL A 95 29.59 -10.22 -7.44
N LYS A 96 29.38 -10.20 -8.76
CA LYS A 96 28.08 -10.44 -9.39
C LYS A 96 27.67 -11.93 -9.36
N SER A 97 28.63 -12.86 -9.37
CA SER A 97 28.37 -14.30 -9.55
C SER A 97 27.80 -15.01 -8.32
N GLU A 98 28.22 -14.65 -7.10
CA GLU A 98 27.75 -15.31 -5.87
C GLU A 98 26.32 -14.88 -5.50
N GLN A 99 25.98 -13.62 -5.75
CA GLN A 99 24.64 -13.09 -5.54
C GLN A 99 23.65 -13.71 -6.53
N ASP A 100 24.02 -13.82 -7.82
CA ASP A 100 23.19 -14.45 -8.84
C ASP A 100 22.96 -15.94 -8.50
N ALA A 101 24.00 -16.66 -8.07
CA ALA A 101 23.89 -18.07 -7.65
C ALA A 101 23.02 -18.24 -6.40
N LEU A 102 23.08 -17.31 -5.45
CA LEU A 102 22.20 -17.32 -4.27
C LEU A 102 20.74 -17.09 -4.66
N ILE A 103 20.46 -16.11 -5.52
CA ILE A 103 19.11 -15.83 -6.01
C ILE A 103 18.56 -17.03 -6.79
N GLU A 104 19.37 -17.64 -7.65
CA GLU A 104 18.98 -18.84 -8.40
C GLU A 104 18.69 -20.01 -7.46
N SER A 105 19.52 -20.24 -6.44
CA SER A 105 19.28 -21.27 -5.43
C SER A 105 18.02 -21.02 -4.61
N LEU A 106 17.76 -19.77 -4.20
CA LEU A 106 16.56 -19.38 -3.46
C LEU A 106 15.31 -19.51 -4.32
N SER A 107 15.39 -19.09 -5.59
CA SER A 107 14.30 -19.26 -6.57
C SER A 107 13.98 -20.74 -6.79
N ALA A 108 15.01 -21.57 -7.01
CA ALA A 108 14.83 -23.02 -7.18
C ALA A 108 14.17 -23.67 -5.95
N LYS A 109 14.63 -23.36 -4.73
CA LYS A 109 14.02 -23.89 -3.50
C LYS A 109 12.59 -23.39 -3.31
N SER A 110 12.34 -22.10 -3.52
CA SER A 110 11.02 -21.51 -3.31
C SER A 110 10.00 -21.89 -4.38
N SER A 111 10.44 -22.26 -5.59
CA SER A 111 9.56 -22.76 -6.66
C SER A 111 8.75 -24.00 -6.28
N GLN A 112 9.24 -24.79 -5.33
CA GLN A 112 8.56 -26.00 -4.86
C GLN A 112 7.47 -25.70 -3.83
N THR A 113 7.47 -24.49 -3.26
CA THR A 113 6.46 -24.08 -2.27
C THR A 113 5.10 -23.86 -2.92
N CYS A 114 4.00 -23.93 -2.16
CA CYS A 114 2.65 -23.68 -2.66
C CYS A 114 2.51 -22.31 -3.37
N ILE A 115 3.12 -21.25 -2.84
CA ILE A 115 3.16 -19.92 -3.49
C ILE A 115 4.05 -19.96 -4.73
N GLY A 116 5.20 -20.64 -4.66
CA GLY A 116 6.12 -20.81 -5.80
C GLY A 116 5.47 -21.52 -6.99
N GLN A 117 4.72 -22.58 -6.73
CA GLN A 117 3.99 -23.33 -7.75
C GLN A 117 2.97 -22.45 -8.48
N VAL A 118 2.23 -21.61 -7.74
CA VAL A 118 1.29 -20.64 -8.31
C VAL A 118 2.00 -19.62 -9.22
N VAL A 119 3.14 -19.09 -8.77
CA VAL A 119 3.92 -18.12 -9.55
C VAL A 119 4.48 -18.75 -10.83
N VAL A 120 5.02 -19.97 -10.74
CA VAL A 120 5.53 -20.73 -11.89
C VAL A 120 4.41 -21.02 -12.89
N GLN A 121 3.23 -21.43 -12.41
CA GLN A 121 2.07 -21.66 -13.26
C GLN A 121 1.66 -20.38 -14.00
N ALA A 122 1.58 -19.25 -13.29
CA ALA A 122 1.24 -17.96 -13.90
C ALA A 122 2.26 -17.54 -14.98
N GLN A 123 3.56 -17.77 -14.74
CA GLN A 123 4.60 -17.53 -15.74
C GLN A 123 4.44 -18.43 -16.97
N GLN A 124 4.08 -19.70 -16.80
CA GLN A 124 3.85 -20.62 -17.92
C GLN A 124 2.63 -20.20 -18.77
N GLU A 125 1.56 -19.76 -18.12
CA GLU A 125 0.32 -19.36 -18.79
C GLU A 125 0.41 -17.98 -19.47
N GLN A 126 1.20 -17.06 -18.90
CA GLN A 126 1.18 -15.65 -19.28
C GLN A 126 2.49 -15.12 -19.86
N GLY A 127 3.57 -15.90 -19.76
CA GLY A 127 4.93 -15.50 -20.10
C GLY A 127 5.54 -14.65 -18.98
N GLN A 128 5.76 -13.37 -19.23
CA GLN A 128 6.34 -12.47 -18.24
C GLN A 128 5.27 -11.97 -17.26
N ILE A 129 5.54 -12.08 -15.97
CA ILE A 129 4.71 -11.50 -14.90
C ILE A 129 5.45 -10.34 -14.22
N ASP A 130 4.76 -9.62 -13.35
CA ASP A 130 5.36 -8.52 -12.58
C ASP A 130 6.48 -9.03 -11.65
N THR A 131 7.62 -8.33 -11.64
CA THR A 131 8.81 -8.73 -10.87
C THR A 131 8.56 -8.81 -9.38
N PHE A 132 7.61 -8.04 -8.83
CA PHE A 132 7.17 -8.18 -7.45
C PHE A 132 6.70 -9.61 -7.15
N TRP A 133 5.89 -10.18 -8.04
CA TRP A 133 5.36 -11.53 -7.90
C TRP A 133 6.41 -12.61 -8.18
N GLU A 134 7.36 -12.37 -9.09
CA GLU A 134 8.46 -13.30 -9.37
C GLU A 134 9.35 -13.52 -8.13
N LEU A 135 9.59 -12.48 -7.34
CA LEU A 135 10.44 -12.54 -6.15
C LEU A 135 9.69 -13.03 -4.90
N MET A 136 8.36 -13.01 -4.94
CA MET A 136 7.52 -13.26 -3.78
C MET A 136 7.80 -14.61 -3.10
N PRO A 137 7.89 -15.75 -3.82
CA PRO A 137 8.11 -17.05 -3.18
C PRO A 137 9.42 -17.09 -2.38
N ALA A 138 10.50 -16.53 -2.93
CA ALA A 138 11.80 -16.50 -2.28
C ALA A 138 11.80 -15.61 -1.02
N LEU A 139 11.14 -14.45 -1.09
CA LEU A 139 11.00 -13.53 0.05
C LEU A 139 10.17 -14.15 1.17
N ILE A 140 9.03 -14.77 0.85
CA ILE A 140 8.20 -15.49 1.83
C ILE A 140 8.99 -16.65 2.45
N HIS A 141 9.62 -17.49 1.64
CA HIS A 141 10.39 -18.64 2.14
C HIS A 141 11.55 -18.20 3.05
N SER A 142 12.24 -17.11 2.70
CA SER A 142 13.31 -16.55 3.53
C SER A 142 12.80 -15.94 4.84
N ARG A 143 11.61 -15.31 4.84
CA ARG A 143 11.02 -14.69 6.04
C ARG A 143 10.41 -15.73 6.99
N PHE A 144 9.87 -16.81 6.43
CA PHE A 144 9.13 -17.83 7.15
C PHE A 144 9.71 -19.25 6.91
N PRO A 145 11.02 -19.49 7.20
CA PRO A 145 11.72 -20.70 6.77
C PRO A 145 11.23 -21.99 7.46
N THR A 146 10.52 -21.85 8.59
CA THR A 146 9.97 -22.98 9.38
C THR A 146 8.48 -23.18 9.18
N VAL A 147 7.80 -22.28 8.45
CA VAL A 147 6.36 -22.40 8.18
C VAL A 147 6.16 -23.45 7.10
N ARG A 148 5.23 -24.38 7.35
CA ARG A 148 4.88 -25.42 6.38
C ARG A 148 3.95 -24.87 5.32
N ASP A 149 4.05 -25.40 4.10
CA ASP A 149 3.24 -25.00 2.96
C ASP A 149 1.73 -25.13 3.20
N GLU A 150 1.28 -26.13 3.98
CA GLU A 150 -0.13 -26.30 4.29
C GLU A 150 -0.71 -25.07 5.01
N SER A 151 0.11 -24.38 5.80
CA SER A 151 -0.27 -23.18 6.54
C SER A 151 -0.32 -21.91 5.67
N LEU A 152 0.16 -21.98 4.43
CA LEU A 152 0.18 -20.86 3.48
C LEU A 152 -0.71 -21.11 2.25
N GLN A 153 -1.50 -22.18 2.22
CA GLN A 153 -2.33 -22.53 1.06
C GLN A 153 -3.32 -21.42 0.67
N ARG A 154 -3.97 -20.77 1.65
CA ARG A 154 -4.87 -19.65 1.35
C ARG A 154 -4.12 -18.40 0.90
N VAL A 155 -2.89 -18.18 1.39
CA VAL A 155 -2.00 -17.12 0.87
C VAL A 155 -1.64 -17.40 -0.59
N ALA A 156 -1.29 -18.65 -0.94
CA ALA A 156 -1.06 -19.05 -2.32
C ALA A 156 -2.32 -18.86 -3.19
N GLY A 157 -3.50 -19.16 -2.66
CA GLY A 157 -4.78 -18.86 -3.31
C GLY A 157 -4.99 -17.36 -3.58
N MET A 158 -4.60 -16.50 -2.64
CA MET A 158 -4.63 -15.05 -2.83
C MET A 158 -3.64 -14.59 -3.90
N VAL A 159 -2.41 -15.13 -3.91
CA VAL A 159 -1.43 -14.86 -4.97
C VAL A 159 -1.98 -15.32 -6.34
N LYS A 160 -2.65 -16.48 -6.38
CA LYS A 160 -3.28 -16.99 -7.61
C LYS A 160 -4.36 -16.05 -8.12
N HIS A 161 -5.20 -15.52 -7.22
CA HIS A 161 -6.20 -14.51 -7.57
C HIS A 161 -5.53 -13.25 -8.14
N ALA A 162 -4.51 -12.72 -7.47
CA ALA A 162 -3.82 -11.51 -7.89
C ALA A 162 -3.06 -11.64 -9.23
N LEU A 163 -2.65 -12.86 -9.60
CA LEU A 163 -1.98 -13.15 -10.87
C LEU A 163 -2.94 -13.56 -11.99
N SER A 164 -4.20 -13.90 -11.69
CA SER A 164 -5.15 -14.42 -12.68
C SER A 164 -5.56 -13.35 -13.70
N ARG A 165 -5.77 -13.77 -14.95
CA ARG A 165 -6.43 -12.94 -15.98
C ARG A 165 -7.95 -12.95 -15.87
N THR A 166 -8.50 -13.95 -15.19
CA THR A 166 -9.93 -14.07 -14.87
C THR A 166 -10.10 -14.29 -13.37
N PRO A 167 -9.74 -13.29 -12.53
CA PRO A 167 -9.78 -13.43 -11.07
C PRO A 167 -11.20 -13.74 -10.55
N GLN A 168 -12.24 -13.26 -11.21
CA GLN A 168 -13.64 -13.50 -10.85
C GLN A 168 -14.02 -14.99 -10.92
N ASP A 169 -13.40 -15.78 -11.80
CA ASP A 169 -13.67 -17.21 -11.89
C ASP A 169 -13.20 -17.97 -10.64
N LEU A 170 -12.23 -17.40 -9.91
CA LEU A 170 -11.62 -17.99 -8.73
C LEU A 170 -12.38 -17.68 -7.43
N LEU A 171 -13.40 -16.82 -7.47
CA LEU A 171 -14.24 -16.52 -6.30
C LEU A 171 -15.11 -17.72 -5.93
N ASP A 172 -15.34 -17.92 -4.64
CA ASP A 172 -16.28 -18.93 -4.14
C ASP A 172 -17.71 -18.64 -4.64
N ASP A 173 -18.51 -19.71 -4.81
CA ASP A 173 -19.85 -19.61 -5.41
C ASP A 173 -20.83 -18.78 -4.56
N ASP A 174 -20.67 -18.79 -3.24
CA ASP A 174 -21.48 -17.96 -2.34
C ASP A 174 -21.24 -16.48 -2.55
N ILE A 175 -19.99 -16.07 -2.84
CA ILE A 175 -19.67 -14.68 -3.19
C ILE A 175 -20.28 -14.29 -4.54
N LYS A 176 -20.20 -15.17 -5.54
CA LYS A 176 -20.75 -14.91 -6.89
C LYS A 176 -22.27 -14.82 -6.89
N GLN A 177 -22.93 -15.57 -6.02
CA GLN A 177 -24.39 -15.66 -5.96
C GLN A 177 -25.03 -14.64 -5.00
N ASP A 178 -24.24 -13.99 -4.15
CA ASP A 178 -24.75 -12.99 -3.20
C ASP A 178 -25.12 -11.68 -3.93
N PRO A 179 -26.41 -11.29 -3.94
CA PRO A 179 -26.86 -10.11 -4.67
C PRO A 179 -26.35 -8.79 -4.06
N TRP A 180 -25.81 -8.82 -2.84
CA TRP A 180 -25.28 -7.66 -2.13
C TRP A 180 -23.75 -7.56 -2.19
N ARG A 181 -23.09 -8.43 -2.96
CA ARG A 181 -21.64 -8.39 -3.18
C ARG A 181 -21.37 -8.07 -4.65
N PRO A 182 -20.84 -6.88 -4.98
CA PRO A 182 -20.36 -6.59 -6.33
C PRO A 182 -19.07 -7.39 -6.58
N HIS A 183 -19.22 -8.65 -6.98
CA HIS A 183 -18.12 -9.61 -7.10
C HIS A 183 -17.10 -9.21 -8.18
N ASP A 184 -17.50 -8.39 -9.15
CA ASP A 184 -16.64 -7.78 -10.15
C ASP A 184 -15.72 -6.69 -9.58
N GLU A 185 -16.07 -6.10 -8.43
CA GLU A 185 -15.27 -5.11 -7.71
C GLU A 185 -14.24 -5.73 -6.73
N ILE A 186 -14.30 -7.06 -6.51
CA ILE A 186 -13.34 -7.78 -5.65
C ILE A 186 -11.98 -7.85 -6.35
N HIS A 187 -11.04 -7.05 -5.85
CA HIS A 187 -9.69 -6.95 -6.40
C HIS A 187 -8.64 -7.63 -5.52
N ALA A 188 -8.97 -7.95 -4.27
CA ALA A 188 -8.13 -8.71 -3.35
C ALA A 188 -8.95 -9.80 -2.66
N TYR A 189 -8.56 -11.06 -2.88
CA TYR A 189 -9.36 -12.20 -2.44
C TYR A 189 -8.48 -13.32 -1.91
N MET A 190 -8.80 -13.81 -0.71
CA MET A 190 -8.26 -15.03 -0.12
C MET A 190 -9.35 -16.10 -0.10
N PRO A 191 -9.16 -17.24 -0.78
CA PRO A 191 -10.17 -18.30 -0.81
C PRO A 191 -10.26 -19.03 0.53
N GLY A 192 -11.43 -19.62 0.82
CA GLY A 192 -11.59 -20.50 1.97
C GLY A 192 -11.56 -19.79 3.34
N LEU A 193 -11.95 -18.51 3.41
CA LEU A 193 -12.21 -17.83 4.69
C LEU A 193 -13.52 -18.31 5.36
N GLY A 194 -14.31 -19.11 4.66
CA GLY A 194 -15.60 -19.61 5.12
C GLY A 194 -16.71 -18.58 4.96
N PRO A 195 -17.93 -18.89 5.45
CA PRO A 195 -19.08 -18.02 5.24
C PRO A 195 -18.89 -16.66 5.91
N THR A 196 -19.28 -15.63 5.19
CA THR A 196 -19.26 -14.23 5.61
C THR A 196 -20.68 -13.71 5.82
N GLN A 197 -20.79 -12.56 6.49
CA GLN A 197 -22.06 -11.90 6.77
C GLN A 197 -21.85 -10.37 6.76
N PRO A 198 -22.87 -9.57 6.40
CA PRO A 198 -22.75 -8.11 6.31
C PRO A 198 -22.23 -7.51 7.62
N PHE A 199 -22.87 -7.87 8.73
CA PHE A 199 -22.44 -7.49 10.06
C PHE A 199 -22.06 -8.70 10.90
N TRP A 200 -21.02 -8.53 11.69
CA TRP A 200 -20.57 -9.49 12.68
C TRP A 200 -21.03 -9.10 14.07
N ASP A 201 -21.12 -10.10 14.95
CA ASP A 201 -21.35 -9.86 16.37
C ASP A 201 -20.06 -9.32 17.01
N PRO A 202 -20.07 -8.07 17.52
CA PRO A 202 -18.89 -7.48 18.16
C PRO A 202 -18.33 -8.30 19.33
N THR A 203 -19.16 -9.14 19.98
CA THR A 203 -18.71 -9.99 21.10
C THR A 203 -17.72 -11.07 20.69
N GLN A 204 -17.64 -11.41 19.40
CA GLN A 204 -16.64 -12.34 18.87
C GLN A 204 -15.22 -11.77 18.90
N LEU A 205 -15.08 -10.45 19.05
CA LEU A 205 -13.81 -9.75 19.05
C LEU A 205 -13.63 -9.04 20.41
N PRO A 206 -12.83 -9.58 21.34
CA PRO A 206 -12.70 -9.04 22.70
C PRO A 206 -12.34 -7.54 22.78
N ILE A 207 -11.63 -7.02 21.77
CA ILE A 207 -11.29 -5.60 21.69
C ILE A 207 -12.52 -4.68 21.62
N CYS A 208 -13.65 -5.15 21.10
CA CYS A 208 -14.88 -4.36 21.05
C CYS A 208 -15.34 -3.99 22.46
N GLN A 209 -15.34 -4.96 23.39
CA GLN A 209 -15.69 -4.71 24.78
C GLN A 209 -14.66 -3.78 25.44
N GLU A 210 -13.37 -4.01 25.20
CA GLU A 210 -12.32 -3.13 25.74
C GLU A 210 -12.43 -1.69 25.23
N LEU A 211 -12.80 -1.49 23.97
CA LEU A 211 -13.04 -0.16 23.40
C LEU A 211 -14.24 0.51 24.09
N SER A 212 -15.36 -0.22 24.24
CA SER A 212 -16.55 0.26 24.94
C SER A 212 -16.26 0.62 26.40
N ASP A 213 -15.52 -0.22 27.14
CA ASP A 213 -15.13 0.02 28.53
C ASP A 213 -14.24 1.26 28.69
N ASN A 214 -13.54 1.66 27.63
CA ASN A 214 -12.64 2.81 27.61
C ASN A 214 -13.21 4.00 26.81
N PHE A 215 -14.50 4.00 26.48
CA PHE A 215 -15.15 5.01 25.65
C PHE A 215 -14.86 6.44 26.10
N GLU A 216 -15.07 6.77 27.38
CA GLU A 216 -14.87 8.12 27.90
C GLU A 216 -13.41 8.60 27.79
N THR A 217 -12.46 7.67 27.94
CA THR A 217 -11.03 7.97 27.76
C THR A 217 -10.73 8.25 26.29
N ILE A 218 -11.22 7.39 25.38
CA ILE A 218 -11.03 7.55 23.93
C ILE A 218 -11.67 8.86 23.44
N ARG A 219 -12.87 9.20 23.93
CA ARG A 219 -13.55 10.47 23.64
C ARG A 219 -12.74 11.66 24.14
N SER A 220 -12.20 11.59 25.35
CA SER A 220 -11.35 12.67 25.90
C SER A 220 -10.06 12.85 25.11
N GLU A 221 -9.41 11.76 24.70
CA GLU A 221 -8.21 11.79 23.85
C GLU A 221 -8.51 12.35 22.46
N TYR A 222 -9.65 11.99 21.88
CA TYR A 222 -10.15 12.59 20.65
C TYR A 222 -10.29 14.11 20.78
N LEU A 223 -10.97 14.60 21.83
CA LEU A 223 -11.14 16.02 22.08
C LEU A 223 -9.80 16.75 22.30
N ALA A 224 -8.84 16.11 22.98
CA ALA A 224 -7.49 16.65 23.16
C ALA A 224 -6.76 16.82 21.82
N LEU A 225 -6.88 15.84 20.91
CA LEU A 225 -6.31 15.94 19.56
C LEU A 225 -6.91 17.12 18.76
N LEU A 226 -8.18 17.48 18.97
CA LEU A 226 -8.80 18.61 18.28
C LEU A 226 -8.30 19.99 18.76
N GLN A 227 -7.80 20.08 19.99
CA GLN A 227 -7.23 21.32 20.50
C GLN A 227 -5.90 21.65 19.83
N ASP A 228 -5.18 20.64 19.35
CA ASP A 228 -3.95 20.82 18.60
C ASP A 228 -4.25 21.24 17.15
N LYS A 229 -4.06 22.54 16.89
CA LYS A 229 -4.29 23.13 15.56
C LYS A 229 -3.35 22.57 14.47
N GLN A 230 -2.29 21.85 14.82
CA GLN A 230 -1.36 21.25 13.87
C GLN A 230 -1.93 19.97 13.23
N TYR A 231 -2.74 19.19 13.96
CA TYR A 231 -3.26 17.90 13.50
C TYR A 231 -4.77 18.01 13.22
N ARG A 232 -5.09 18.43 11.99
CA ARG A 232 -6.47 18.58 11.53
C ARG A 232 -6.93 17.33 10.78
N PHE A 233 -8.22 17.06 10.88
CA PHE A 233 -8.94 16.19 9.94
C PHE A 233 -8.57 16.54 8.49
N GLN A 234 -8.04 15.56 7.76
CA GLN A 234 -7.74 15.67 6.34
C GLN A 234 -8.82 14.92 5.53
N SER A 235 -9.10 15.38 4.31
CA SER A 235 -9.86 14.54 3.37
C SER A 235 -8.91 13.47 2.85
N VAL A 236 -9.18 12.21 3.17
CA VAL A 236 -8.36 11.05 2.74
C VAL A 236 -9.14 10.08 1.85
N THR A 237 -10.33 10.47 1.40
CA THR A 237 -11.07 9.66 0.44
C THR A 237 -10.36 9.73 -0.92
N SER A 238 -10.05 8.57 -1.50
CA SER A 238 -9.68 8.51 -2.93
C SER A 238 -10.86 8.81 -3.86
N MET A 239 -12.06 8.94 -3.28
CA MET A 239 -13.30 9.23 -3.97
C MET A 239 -13.51 10.76 -3.99
N ASN A 240 -13.53 11.34 -5.19
CA ASN A 240 -13.69 12.77 -5.47
C ASN A 240 -15.16 13.23 -5.35
N TYR A 241 -15.83 12.91 -4.25
CA TYR A 241 -17.18 13.42 -3.98
C TYR A 241 -17.13 14.31 -2.73
N ASP A 242 -17.95 15.36 -2.71
CA ASP A 242 -18.20 16.18 -1.50
C ASP A 242 -19.09 15.40 -0.54
N SER A 243 -18.53 14.30 -0.01
CA SER A 243 -19.22 13.40 0.90
C SER A 243 -19.35 13.98 2.30
N GLY A 244 -18.71 15.12 2.61
CA GLY A 244 -18.62 15.63 3.98
C GLY A 244 -17.73 14.77 4.90
N TRP A 245 -17.04 13.76 4.36
CA TRP A 245 -16.17 12.86 5.12
C TRP A 245 -14.77 13.42 5.31
N LYS A 246 -14.24 13.32 6.53
CA LYS A 246 -12.84 13.62 6.83
C LYS A 246 -12.28 12.64 7.85
N THR A 247 -10.98 12.38 7.79
CA THR A 247 -10.30 11.48 8.74
C THR A 247 -9.16 12.19 9.44
N LEU A 248 -9.08 12.00 10.75
CA LEU A 248 -7.87 12.22 11.53
C LEU A 248 -7.13 10.88 11.56
N VAL A 249 -6.11 10.74 10.71
CA VAL A 249 -5.39 9.48 10.52
C VAL A 249 -4.40 9.29 11.67
N LEU A 250 -4.53 8.18 12.39
CA LEU A 250 -3.60 7.76 13.44
C LEU A 250 -2.62 6.71 12.92
N PHE A 251 -3.07 5.82 12.04
CA PHE A 251 -2.23 4.81 11.40
C PHE A 251 -2.49 4.81 9.89
N TYR A 252 -1.43 4.61 9.13
CA TYR A 252 -1.48 4.45 7.68
C TYR A 252 -0.86 3.11 7.30
N ASN A 253 -1.58 2.29 6.53
CA ASN A 253 -1.19 0.92 6.19
C ASN A 253 -0.72 0.08 7.41
N GLY A 254 -1.43 0.21 8.54
CA GLY A 254 -1.09 -0.49 9.78
C GLY A 254 0.17 0.03 10.50
N HIS A 255 0.76 1.13 10.05
CA HIS A 255 1.94 1.75 10.66
C HIS A 255 1.61 3.08 11.33
N ARG A 256 2.29 3.36 12.44
CA ARG A 256 2.27 4.70 13.04
C ARG A 256 2.81 5.74 12.05
N ILE A 257 2.19 6.92 12.02
CA ILE A 257 2.60 8.08 11.25
C ILE A 257 3.76 8.78 11.97
N PRO A 258 4.92 8.96 11.33
CA PRO A 258 6.03 9.71 11.90
C PRO A 258 5.60 11.15 12.26
N GLY A 259 5.90 11.56 13.49
CA GLY A 259 5.58 12.91 13.97
C GLY A 259 4.13 13.13 14.42
N PHE A 260 3.26 12.10 14.42
CA PHE A 260 1.93 12.20 15.02
C PHE A 260 2.01 12.22 16.57
N PRO A 261 1.20 13.02 17.28
CA PRO A 261 1.34 13.26 18.72
C PRO A 261 0.67 12.14 19.54
N TYR A 262 1.14 10.90 19.45
CA TYR A 262 0.56 9.75 20.16
C TYR A 262 0.49 9.90 21.68
N HIS A 263 1.26 10.82 22.27
CA HIS A 263 1.19 11.14 23.69
C HIS A 263 -0.13 11.83 24.09
N LEU A 264 -0.91 12.35 23.14
CA LEU A 264 -2.25 12.92 23.36
C LEU A 264 -3.36 11.85 23.30
N CYS A 265 -3.08 10.68 22.73
CA CYS A 265 -4.03 9.57 22.65
C CYS A 265 -3.43 8.19 23.01
N PRO A 266 -2.71 8.07 24.15
CA PRO A 266 -1.97 6.86 24.49
C PRO A 266 -2.87 5.62 24.62
N LYS A 267 -4.08 5.77 25.19
CA LYS A 267 -4.99 4.64 25.42
C LYS A 267 -5.61 4.15 24.12
N THR A 268 -6.08 5.08 23.27
CA THR A 268 -6.61 4.78 21.94
C THR A 268 -5.56 4.06 21.11
N THR A 269 -4.33 4.58 21.10
CA THR A 269 -3.19 3.98 20.38
C THR A 269 -2.92 2.55 20.84
N GLN A 270 -2.84 2.35 22.16
CA GLN A 270 -2.61 1.03 22.75
C GLN A 270 -3.69 0.01 22.36
N LEU A 271 -4.97 0.42 22.37
CA LEU A 271 -6.09 -0.46 22.04
C LEU A 271 -6.09 -0.83 20.55
N MET A 272 -5.85 0.14 19.66
CA MET A 272 -5.77 -0.12 18.22
C MET A 272 -4.64 -1.10 17.87
N GLU A 273 -3.49 -1.00 18.53
CA GLU A 273 -2.33 -1.88 18.29
C GLU A 273 -2.52 -3.33 18.72
N LYS A 274 -3.60 -3.65 19.45
CA LYS A 274 -3.99 -5.04 19.74
C LYS A 274 -4.55 -5.76 18.51
N LEU A 275 -5.00 -5.02 17.51
CA LEU A 275 -5.48 -5.56 16.25
C LEU A 275 -4.35 -5.64 15.22
N PRO A 276 -4.40 -6.62 14.31
CA PRO A 276 -3.52 -6.65 13.14
C PRO A 276 -4.00 -5.59 12.14
N LEU A 277 -3.71 -4.32 12.45
CA LEU A 277 -4.14 -3.17 11.67
C LEU A 277 -3.82 -3.35 10.18
N ALA A 278 -4.79 -3.05 9.35
CA ALA A 278 -4.76 -3.19 7.91
C ALA A 278 -5.44 -1.97 7.28
N GLY A 279 -5.84 -2.09 6.01
CA GLY A 279 -6.47 -0.98 5.29
C GLY A 279 -5.51 0.19 5.05
N ARG A 280 -6.04 1.25 4.44
CA ARG A 280 -5.24 2.46 4.19
C ARG A 280 -5.11 3.33 5.43
N ILE A 281 -6.17 3.44 6.21
CA ILE A 281 -6.27 4.41 7.31
C ILE A 281 -6.93 3.77 8.53
N ALA A 282 -6.43 4.07 9.72
CA ALA A 282 -7.15 3.86 10.97
C ALA A 282 -7.06 5.13 11.82
N GLY A 283 -8.17 5.49 12.48
CA GLY A 283 -8.25 6.75 13.22
C GLY A 283 -9.69 7.23 13.38
N PHE A 284 -9.88 8.54 13.55
CA PHE A 284 -11.22 9.11 13.74
C PHE A 284 -11.79 9.56 12.40
N ASN A 285 -12.99 9.08 12.07
CA ASN A 285 -13.71 9.46 10.87
C ASN A 285 -14.91 10.35 11.23
N ARG A 286 -14.97 11.52 10.62
CA ARG A 286 -16.01 12.52 10.79
C ARG A 286 -16.86 12.59 9.53
N GLN A 287 -18.17 12.64 9.72
CA GLN A 287 -19.16 12.93 8.70
C GLN A 287 -19.89 14.21 9.03
N ALA A 288 -19.86 15.16 8.09
CA ALA A 288 -20.57 16.42 8.22
C ALA A 288 -22.09 16.21 8.37
N PRO A 289 -22.82 17.21 8.88
CA PRO A 289 -24.29 17.22 8.84
C PRO A 289 -24.82 17.05 7.40
N SER A 290 -25.99 16.44 7.26
CA SER A 290 -26.68 16.23 5.97
C SER A 290 -25.79 15.65 4.87
N SER A 291 -24.90 14.70 5.21
CA SER A 291 -23.91 14.17 4.28
C SER A 291 -23.69 12.67 4.47
N GLY A 292 -23.18 12.01 3.43
CA GLY A 292 -23.01 10.57 3.41
C GLY A 292 -21.94 10.09 2.44
N ILE A 293 -21.54 8.85 2.62
CA ILE A 293 -20.71 8.12 1.64
C ILE A 293 -21.68 7.30 0.80
N PRO A 294 -21.68 7.47 -0.54
CA PRO A 294 -22.57 6.73 -1.43
C PRO A 294 -22.23 5.24 -1.44
N LEU A 295 -23.12 4.45 -2.04
CA LEU A 295 -22.95 3.01 -2.20
C LEU A 295 -21.61 2.64 -2.86
N HIS A 296 -20.84 1.78 -2.20
CA HIS A 296 -19.55 1.27 -2.67
C HIS A 296 -19.21 -0.08 -2.01
N SER A 297 -18.17 -0.75 -2.50
CA SER A 297 -17.52 -1.89 -1.86
C SER A 297 -16.01 -1.69 -1.84
N ASP A 298 -15.34 -2.21 -0.82
CA ASP A 298 -13.88 -2.13 -0.71
C ASP A 298 -13.17 -3.30 -1.43
N GLY A 299 -13.91 -4.33 -1.85
CA GLY A 299 -13.38 -5.40 -2.69
C GLY A 299 -12.20 -6.20 -2.12
N ASN A 300 -12.03 -6.23 -0.78
CA ASN A 300 -10.99 -6.98 -0.10
C ASN A 300 -11.54 -7.84 1.06
N ASN A 301 -11.62 -9.16 0.87
CA ASN A 301 -12.23 -10.07 1.87
C ASN A 301 -11.31 -10.43 3.05
N MET A 302 -10.04 -10.02 3.01
CA MET A 302 -9.08 -10.29 4.08
C MET A 302 -9.20 -9.30 5.23
N TRP A 303 -10.02 -8.25 5.09
CA TRP A 303 -10.20 -7.22 6.10
C TRP A 303 -11.60 -7.28 6.70
N LEU A 304 -11.70 -6.84 7.95
CA LEU A 304 -12.95 -6.41 8.56
C LEU A 304 -12.80 -4.96 8.99
N THR A 305 -13.92 -4.26 9.04
CA THR A 305 -13.96 -2.88 9.53
C THR A 305 -14.74 -2.83 10.83
N LEU A 306 -14.08 -2.29 11.86
CA LEU A 306 -14.68 -1.94 13.14
C LEU A 306 -14.91 -0.43 13.20
N GLN A 307 -16.09 -0.02 13.64
CA GLN A 307 -16.39 1.37 13.97
C GLN A 307 -17.02 1.49 15.35
N MET A 308 -16.46 2.33 16.22
CA MET A 308 -17.08 2.69 17.51
C MET A 308 -17.61 4.13 17.45
N GLY A 309 -18.84 4.37 17.91
CA GLY A 309 -19.39 5.72 18.01
C GLY A 309 -18.64 6.56 19.04
N ILE A 310 -18.11 7.73 18.62
CA ILE A 310 -17.39 8.68 19.49
C ILE A 310 -18.25 9.89 19.82
N GLN A 311 -18.90 10.43 18.80
CA GLN A 311 -19.89 11.49 18.91
C GLN A 311 -20.99 11.14 17.91
N VAL A 312 -22.19 10.83 18.39
CA VAL A 312 -23.30 10.40 17.53
C VAL A 312 -24.43 11.40 17.66
N PRO A 313 -24.96 11.93 16.55
CA PRO A 313 -26.06 12.90 16.59
C PRO A 313 -27.31 12.29 17.21
N GLU A 314 -28.06 13.11 17.94
CA GLU A 314 -29.31 12.68 18.57
C GLU A 314 -30.37 12.23 17.55
N GLY A 315 -31.35 11.45 18.04
CA GLY A 315 -32.53 11.08 17.25
C GLY A 315 -32.28 10.02 16.19
N GLU A 316 -31.24 9.17 16.34
CA GLU A 316 -31.02 7.99 15.49
C GLU A 316 -30.81 8.32 14.00
N ARG A 317 -30.27 9.51 13.71
CA ARG A 317 -30.09 10.08 12.37
C ARG A 317 -28.80 9.69 11.65
N ALA A 318 -27.90 8.95 12.31
CA ALA A 318 -26.67 8.49 11.69
C ALA A 318 -26.70 6.96 11.55
N TRP A 319 -26.65 6.49 10.31
CA TRP A 319 -26.76 5.07 9.98
C TRP A 319 -25.77 4.62 8.91
N ILE A 320 -25.51 3.31 8.91
CA ILE A 320 -24.77 2.56 7.89
C ILE A 320 -25.63 1.40 7.40
N ARG A 321 -25.74 1.25 6.09
CA ARG A 321 -26.30 0.05 5.46
C ARG A 321 -25.15 -0.79 4.92
N VAL A 322 -25.17 -2.09 5.21
CA VAL A 322 -24.24 -3.09 4.65
C VAL A 322 -25.08 -4.23 4.12
N GLY A 323 -25.03 -4.44 2.81
CA GLY A 323 -25.95 -5.31 2.09
C GLY A 323 -27.42 -5.02 2.44
N PRO A 324 -28.19 -6.03 2.92
CA PRO A 324 -29.62 -5.86 3.24
C PRO A 324 -29.88 -5.23 4.61
N GLU A 325 -28.86 -5.05 5.46
CA GLU A 325 -29.02 -4.65 6.85
C GLU A 325 -28.63 -3.18 7.07
N THR A 326 -29.41 -2.45 7.88
CA THR A 326 -29.07 -1.09 8.33
C THR A 326 -28.88 -1.07 9.84
N ARG A 327 -27.76 -0.50 10.29
CA ARG A 327 -27.46 -0.26 11.70
C ARG A 327 -27.22 1.22 11.97
N ARG A 328 -27.44 1.63 13.21
CA ARG A 328 -27.21 2.98 13.70
C ARG A 328 -26.08 2.98 14.70
N TRP A 329 -25.23 3.99 14.63
CA TRP A 329 -24.19 4.16 15.65
C TRP A 329 -24.82 4.57 16.98
N LYS A 330 -24.15 4.18 18.07
CA LYS A 330 -24.39 4.68 19.41
C LYS A 330 -23.04 4.99 20.05
N GLU A 331 -23.01 6.00 20.90
CA GLU A 331 -21.78 6.36 21.63
C GLU A 331 -21.28 5.18 22.45
N GLY A 332 -20.00 4.85 22.32
CA GLY A 332 -19.34 3.74 23.03
C GLY A 332 -19.66 2.34 22.49
N GLU A 333 -20.59 2.16 21.56
CA GLU A 333 -20.89 0.84 20.97
C GLU A 333 -20.12 0.61 19.67
N CYS A 334 -19.65 -0.62 19.48
CA CYS A 334 -18.93 -1.05 18.28
C CYS A 334 -19.88 -1.68 17.25
N ILE A 335 -19.65 -1.36 15.98
CA ILE A 335 -20.20 -2.06 14.81
C ILE A 335 -19.03 -2.74 14.09
N LEU A 336 -19.18 -4.02 13.75
CA LEU A 336 -18.19 -4.80 13.02
C LEU A 336 -18.83 -5.32 11.73
N TYR A 337 -18.21 -5.07 10.59
CA TYR A 337 -18.81 -5.40 9.29
C TYR A 337 -17.76 -5.76 8.23
N ASP A 338 -18.22 -6.46 7.20
CA ASP A 338 -17.43 -6.88 6.05
C ASP A 338 -17.69 -5.93 4.87
N THR A 339 -16.65 -5.17 4.47
CA THR A 339 -16.74 -4.15 3.43
C THR A 339 -16.71 -4.70 2.01
N THR A 340 -16.65 -6.02 1.83
CA THR A 340 -16.88 -6.64 0.52
C THR A 340 -18.34 -6.63 0.11
N TYR A 341 -19.26 -6.54 1.08
CA TYR A 341 -20.65 -6.17 0.79
C TYR A 341 -20.74 -4.72 0.35
N GLU A 342 -21.67 -4.43 -0.55
CA GLU A 342 -22.01 -3.05 -0.84
C GLU A 342 -22.49 -2.34 0.44
N HIS A 343 -22.04 -1.11 0.65
CA HIS A 343 -22.40 -0.34 1.82
C HIS A 343 -22.42 1.16 1.56
N GLU A 344 -23.22 1.85 2.35
CA GLU A 344 -23.37 3.31 2.31
C GLU A 344 -23.66 3.86 3.71
N THR A 345 -23.37 5.14 3.92
CA THR A 345 -23.61 5.79 5.21
C THR A 345 -24.29 7.13 5.02
N LEU A 346 -25.14 7.53 5.95
CA LEU A 346 -25.74 8.85 5.97
C LEU A 346 -25.75 9.42 7.39
N ASN A 347 -25.42 10.71 7.51
CA ASN A 347 -25.74 11.54 8.65
C ASN A 347 -26.88 12.48 8.25
N GLU A 348 -28.11 12.16 8.66
CA GLU A 348 -29.34 12.92 8.38
C GLU A 348 -29.53 14.12 9.33
N HIS A 349 -28.64 14.28 10.30
CA HIS A 349 -28.74 15.41 11.22
C HIS A 349 -28.30 16.69 10.49
N GLU A 350 -29.05 17.78 10.67
CA GLU A 350 -28.84 19.05 9.95
C GLU A 350 -27.69 19.90 10.50
N GLU A 351 -27.42 19.80 11.81
CA GLU A 351 -26.39 20.63 12.48
C GLU A 351 -25.23 19.84 13.10
N GLN A 352 -25.49 18.63 13.61
CA GLN A 352 -24.51 17.82 14.33
C GLN A 352 -23.77 16.86 13.40
N GLU A 353 -22.46 16.76 13.61
CA GLU A 353 -21.61 15.79 12.93
C GLU A 353 -21.61 14.44 13.64
N ARG A 354 -21.28 13.39 12.88
CA ARG A 354 -21.03 12.06 13.41
C ARG A 354 -19.55 11.73 13.38
N VAL A 355 -19.00 11.29 14.51
CA VAL A 355 -17.60 10.87 14.65
C VAL A 355 -17.56 9.42 15.12
N VAL A 356 -16.75 8.61 14.44
CA VAL A 356 -16.46 7.23 14.81
C VAL A 356 -14.96 7.00 14.91
N LEU A 357 -14.52 6.11 15.80
CA LEU A 357 -13.22 5.49 15.73
C LEU A 357 -13.32 4.36 14.71
N HIS A 358 -12.58 4.45 13.61
CA HIS A 358 -12.59 3.51 12.50
C HIS A 358 -11.28 2.74 12.43
N ILE A 359 -11.39 1.42 12.33
CA ILE A 359 -10.28 0.50 12.33
C ILE A 359 -10.52 -0.58 11.27
N ASP A 360 -9.73 -0.54 10.20
CA ASP A 360 -9.57 -1.68 9.31
C ASP A 360 -8.47 -2.60 9.85
N PHE A 361 -8.74 -3.90 9.86
CA PHE A 361 -7.78 -4.89 10.36
C PHE A 361 -7.91 -6.20 9.58
N PHE A 362 -6.83 -6.98 9.53
CA PHE A 362 -6.90 -8.33 8.96
C PHE A 362 -7.89 -9.16 9.74
N ASN A 363 -8.76 -9.90 9.03
CA ASN A 363 -9.84 -10.70 9.60
C ASN A 363 -9.30 -11.85 10.47
N ASN A 364 -8.89 -11.54 11.70
CA ASN A 364 -8.33 -12.49 12.67
C ASN A 364 -9.38 -13.45 13.25
N LEU A 365 -10.65 -13.30 12.88
CA LEU A 365 -11.69 -14.29 13.15
C LEU A 365 -11.62 -15.47 12.16
N ARG A 366 -11.07 -15.26 10.96
CA ARG A 366 -11.01 -16.27 9.88
C ARG A 366 -9.61 -16.59 9.38
N MET A 367 -8.68 -15.65 9.49
CA MET A 367 -7.27 -15.80 9.13
C MET A 367 -6.47 -16.27 10.34
N THR A 368 -5.53 -17.19 10.09
CA THR A 368 -4.57 -17.63 11.09
C THR A 368 -3.50 -16.56 11.31
N PRO A 369 -2.81 -16.56 12.47
CA PRO A 369 -1.73 -15.62 12.73
C PRO A 369 -0.62 -15.63 11.66
N VAL A 370 -0.29 -16.81 11.11
CA VAL A 370 0.75 -16.93 10.08
C VAL A 370 0.32 -16.36 8.74
N GLU A 371 -0.95 -16.51 8.35
CA GLU A 371 -1.49 -15.88 7.14
C GLU A 371 -1.51 -14.35 7.29
N ILE A 372 -1.89 -13.83 8.46
CA ILE A 372 -1.86 -12.40 8.75
C ILE A 372 -0.44 -11.85 8.64
N GLU A 373 0.54 -12.50 9.26
CA GLU A 373 1.94 -12.07 9.19
C GLU A 373 2.50 -12.15 7.75
N ALA A 374 2.15 -13.20 7.00
CA ALA A 374 2.50 -13.32 5.60
C ALA A 374 1.90 -12.17 4.77
N MET A 375 0.61 -11.87 4.95
CA MET A 375 -0.05 -10.77 4.25
C MET A 375 0.56 -9.41 4.61
N ARG A 376 0.77 -9.13 5.91
CA ARG A 376 1.43 -7.89 6.36
C ARG A 376 2.78 -7.71 5.69
N TYR A 377 3.56 -8.79 5.59
CA TYR A 377 4.84 -8.76 4.89
C TYR A 377 4.68 -8.50 3.39
N ILE A 378 3.74 -9.17 2.70
CA ILE A 378 3.43 -8.93 1.27
C ILE A 378 3.05 -7.47 1.01
N TYR A 379 2.17 -6.88 1.83
CA TYR A 379 1.76 -5.49 1.70
C TYR A 379 2.92 -4.51 1.94
N SER A 380 3.72 -4.75 2.99
CA SER A 380 4.92 -3.95 3.27
C SER A 380 5.94 -4.00 2.12
N LEU A 381 6.20 -5.20 1.57
CA LEU A 381 7.03 -5.37 0.38
C LEU A 381 6.48 -4.61 -0.82
N ARG A 382 5.16 -4.63 -1.02
CA ARG A 382 4.53 -3.93 -2.14
C ARG A 382 4.75 -2.43 -2.04
N GLU A 383 4.63 -1.86 -0.84
CA GLU A 383 4.91 -0.44 -0.64
C GLU A 383 6.35 -0.08 -0.97
N GLU A 384 7.32 -0.87 -0.50
CA GLU A 384 8.73 -0.64 -0.77
C GLU A 384 9.02 -0.73 -2.27
N PHE A 385 8.43 -1.70 -2.95
CA PHE A 385 8.54 -1.85 -4.40
C PHE A 385 7.98 -0.63 -5.13
N MET A 386 6.78 -0.17 -4.77
CA MET A 386 6.15 1.02 -5.36
C MET A 386 6.96 2.32 -5.09
N LYS A 387 7.58 2.43 -3.92
CA LYS A 387 8.51 3.54 -3.59
C LYS A 387 9.75 3.49 -4.48
N ALA A 388 10.34 2.30 -4.65
CA ALA A 388 11.55 2.09 -5.46
C ALA A 388 11.32 2.34 -6.96
N GLU A 389 10.14 1.98 -7.49
CA GLU A 389 9.76 2.23 -8.88
C GLU A 389 9.48 3.72 -9.18
N GLY A 390 9.57 4.60 -8.19
CA GLY A 390 9.27 6.01 -8.35
C GLY A 390 7.78 6.30 -8.52
N VAL A 391 6.90 5.30 -8.29
CA VAL A 391 5.44 5.46 -8.27
C VAL A 391 4.96 6.23 -7.01
N SER A 392 5.91 6.73 -6.22
CA SER A 392 5.75 7.63 -5.05
C SER A 392 4.91 8.90 -5.26
N LYS A 393 4.42 9.21 -6.47
CA LYS A 393 3.59 10.41 -6.71
C LYS A 393 2.22 10.38 -6.02
N VAL A 394 1.78 9.26 -5.46
CA VAL A 394 0.54 9.21 -4.65
C VAL A 394 0.76 9.70 -3.21
N GLY A 395 2.01 9.72 -2.71
CA GLY A 395 2.32 10.15 -1.34
C GLY A 395 2.56 11.66 -1.15
N LYS A 396 2.42 12.48 -2.20
CA LYS A 396 2.61 13.96 -2.10
C LYS A 396 1.33 14.77 -2.27
N GLN A 397 0.19 14.11 -2.53
CA GLN A 397 -1.14 14.72 -2.44
C GLN A 397 -1.79 14.49 -1.06
N ILE A 398 -1.10 13.79 -0.16
CA ILE A 398 -1.54 13.49 1.21
C ILE A 398 -0.34 13.77 2.14
N LEU A 399 -0.05 15.06 2.32
CA LEU A 399 0.66 15.61 3.48
C LEU A 399 -0.20 16.74 4.03
#